data_AF-A0A2T3GNQ8-F1
#
_entry.id   AF-A0A2T3GNQ8-F1
#
_cell.length_a   1.000
_cell.length_b   1.000
_cell.length_c   1.000
_cell.angle_alpha   90.00
_cell.angle_beta   90.00
_cell.angle_gamma   90.00
#
_symmetry.space_group_name_H-M   'P 1'
#
loop_
_entity.id
_entity.type
_entity.pdbx_description
1 polymer ?
#
loop_
_entity_poly.entity_id
_entity_poly.type
_entity_poly.pdbx_seq_one_letter_code
_entity_poly.pdbx_strand_id
1 'polypeptide(L)'
;MHHSALQFDDLSERAAEIADLSLVVRARFVEAADTMIHLDVRGVRPDRVRTLWPDVLPEPTDHADTRIRYRPNAAAISRAEEVLQDWLLTHVRDQERRILLSRWSVCLAAPHIVGSFRDFCGKTGRVRRTAERRIQSEFQSVANALLAISSSLQEPDWSRISPMMPNSAGSFERVKTPPVKYEMHWLPDDSKPVFDAASPELAALAKRLERENRRRAKMKA
;
A
#
# COMPACT_ATOMS: atom_id res chain seq x y z
N MET A 1 -7.02 51.82 -15.41
CA MET A 1 -7.63 50.48 -15.54
C MET A 1 -7.79 49.93 -14.13
N HIS A 2 -9.00 50.02 -13.57
CA HIS A 2 -9.27 49.46 -12.25
C HIS A 2 -9.67 48.00 -12.44
N HIS A 3 -8.76 47.07 -12.13
CA HIS A 3 -9.15 45.68 -11.93
C HIS A 3 -10.02 45.63 -10.67
N SER A 4 -11.25 45.14 -10.81
CA SER A 4 -12.20 45.01 -9.71
C SER A 4 -11.65 44.03 -8.68
N ALA A 5 -11.60 44.40 -7.40
CA ALA A 5 -11.18 43.52 -6.31
C ALA A 5 -11.93 42.18 -6.31
N LEU A 6 -13.20 42.20 -6.74
CA LEU A 6 -14.06 41.01 -6.87
C LEU A 6 -13.49 39.96 -7.85
N GLN A 7 -12.78 40.36 -8.91
CA GLN A 7 -12.16 39.40 -9.84
C GLN A 7 -11.00 38.63 -9.20
N PHE A 8 -10.32 39.23 -8.21
CA PHE A 8 -9.25 38.55 -7.49
C PHE A 8 -9.82 37.56 -6.47
N ASP A 9 -10.93 37.90 -5.82
CA ASP A 9 -11.64 37.02 -4.89
C ASP A 9 -12.17 35.78 -5.63
N ASP A 10 -12.84 35.94 -6.78
CA ASP A 10 -13.35 34.84 -7.61
C ASP A 10 -12.23 33.90 -8.12
N LEU A 11 -11.07 34.45 -8.49
CA LEU A 11 -9.90 33.67 -8.91
C LEU A 11 -9.30 32.88 -7.74
N SER A 12 -9.34 33.46 -6.52
CA SER A 12 -8.84 32.81 -5.32
C SER A 12 -9.74 31.66 -4.89
N GLU A 13 -11.06 31.83 -5.00
CA GLU A 13 -12.05 30.82 -4.63
C GLU A 13 -12.00 29.62 -5.60
N ARG A 14 -11.96 29.90 -6.91
CA ARG A 14 -11.78 28.85 -7.92
C ARG A 14 -10.46 28.10 -7.75
N ALA A 15 -9.37 28.80 -7.40
CA ALA A 15 -8.09 28.16 -7.14
C ALA A 15 -8.15 27.24 -5.91
N ALA A 16 -8.91 27.61 -4.88
CA ALA A 16 -9.15 26.77 -3.70
C ALA A 16 -9.94 25.51 -4.08
N GLU A 17 -11.03 25.65 -4.85
CA GLU A 17 -11.82 24.50 -5.33
C GLU A 17 -10.97 23.51 -6.14
N ILE A 18 -10.11 24.02 -7.04
CA ILE A 18 -9.20 23.17 -7.82
C ILE A 18 -8.19 22.46 -6.92
N ALA A 19 -7.69 23.14 -5.88
CA ALA A 19 -6.75 22.54 -4.94
C ALA A 19 -7.40 21.40 -4.14
N ASP A 20 -8.61 21.62 -3.64
CA ASP A 20 -9.39 20.63 -2.90
C ASP A 20 -9.75 19.44 -3.79
N LEU A 21 -10.25 19.71 -4.99
CA LEU A 21 -10.57 18.67 -5.96
C LEU A 21 -9.32 17.92 -6.42
N SER A 22 -8.17 18.58 -6.56
CA SER A 22 -6.90 17.93 -6.89
C SER A 22 -6.48 16.94 -5.80
N LEU A 23 -6.73 17.25 -4.52
CA LEU A 23 -6.49 16.33 -3.42
C LEU A 23 -7.40 15.11 -3.48
N VAL A 24 -8.69 15.32 -3.78
CA VAL A 24 -9.65 14.22 -3.99
C VAL A 24 -9.21 13.35 -5.16
N VAL A 25 -8.96 13.93 -6.33
CA VAL A 25 -8.49 13.21 -7.53
C VAL A 25 -7.25 12.39 -7.22
N ARG A 26 -6.27 12.96 -6.53
CA ARG A 26 -5.05 12.25 -6.13
C ARG A 26 -5.37 11.03 -5.25
N ALA A 27 -6.25 11.16 -4.27
CA ALA A 27 -6.66 10.04 -3.42
C ALA A 27 -7.39 8.95 -4.21
N ARG A 28 -8.26 9.34 -5.16
CA ARG A 28 -8.97 8.44 -6.07
C ARG A 28 -8.03 7.62 -6.96
N PHE A 29 -6.95 8.23 -7.42
CA PHE A 29 -5.91 7.52 -8.16
C PHE A 29 -5.18 6.47 -7.32
N VAL A 30 -4.90 6.75 -6.04
CA VAL A 30 -4.31 5.79 -5.11
C VAL A 30 -5.32 4.67 -4.78
N GLU A 31 -6.58 5.01 -4.57
CA GLU A 31 -7.70 4.07 -4.37
C GLU A 31 -7.84 3.10 -5.54
N ALA A 32 -7.82 3.63 -6.76
CA ALA A 32 -7.93 2.82 -7.97
C ALA A 32 -6.75 1.85 -8.07
N ALA A 33 -5.53 2.32 -7.79
CA ALA A 33 -4.34 1.47 -7.78
C ALA A 33 -4.43 0.36 -6.73
N ASP A 34 -4.83 0.69 -5.49
CA ASP A 34 -5.02 -0.30 -4.42
C ASP A 34 -6.11 -1.32 -4.76
N THR A 35 -7.24 -0.85 -5.31
CA THR A 35 -8.35 -1.70 -5.74
C THR A 35 -7.91 -2.67 -6.82
N MET A 36 -7.21 -2.20 -7.86
CA MET A 36 -6.71 -3.07 -8.93
C MET A 36 -5.74 -4.14 -8.44
N ILE A 37 -4.99 -3.88 -7.37
CA ILE A 37 -4.06 -4.84 -6.78
C ILE A 37 -4.78 -5.94 -6.02
N HIS A 38 -5.94 -5.64 -5.44
CA HIS A 38 -6.76 -6.55 -4.64
C HIS A 38 -7.92 -7.16 -5.41
N LEU A 39 -8.13 -6.77 -6.67
CA LEU A 39 -9.08 -7.41 -7.57
C LEU A 39 -8.67 -8.86 -7.84
N ASP A 40 -9.51 -9.78 -7.38
CA ASP A 40 -9.39 -11.22 -7.62
C ASP A 40 -10.16 -11.60 -8.89
N VAL A 41 -9.56 -11.31 -10.05
CA VAL A 41 -10.12 -11.68 -11.36
C VAL A 41 -9.50 -12.99 -11.81
N ARG A 42 -10.36 -13.96 -12.14
CA ARG A 42 -9.96 -15.27 -12.70
C ARG A 42 -9.04 -15.04 -13.91
N GLY A 43 -7.78 -15.46 -13.81
CA GLY A 43 -6.79 -15.38 -14.90
C GLY A 43 -5.74 -14.25 -14.82
N VAL A 44 -5.84 -13.32 -13.87
CA VAL A 44 -4.81 -12.25 -13.69
C VAL A 44 -3.73 -12.66 -12.66
N ARG A 45 -4.07 -13.56 -11.73
CA ARG A 45 -3.15 -14.18 -10.76
C ARG A 45 -3.54 -15.66 -10.60
N PRO A 46 -2.62 -16.54 -10.13
CA PRO A 46 -3.01 -17.90 -9.77
C PRO A 46 -4.19 -17.84 -8.81
N ASP A 47 -5.31 -18.45 -9.22
CA ASP A 47 -6.57 -18.53 -8.49
C ASP A 47 -6.23 -19.03 -7.08
N ARG A 48 -6.26 -18.12 -6.10
CA ARG A 48 -5.97 -18.51 -4.72
C ARG A 48 -7.07 -19.46 -4.31
N VAL A 49 -6.69 -20.65 -3.85
CA VAL A 49 -7.63 -21.69 -3.41
C VAL A 49 -8.68 -21.07 -2.51
N ARG A 50 -9.90 -20.99 -3.02
CA ARG A 50 -11.06 -20.50 -2.27
C ARG A 50 -11.49 -21.59 -1.32
N THR A 51 -11.22 -21.42 -0.04
CA THR A 51 -11.89 -22.21 0.98
C THR A 51 -13.31 -21.69 1.13
N LEU A 52 -14.32 -22.58 1.06
CA LEU A 52 -15.72 -22.26 1.36
C LEU A 52 -15.98 -22.02 2.85
N TRP A 53 -14.95 -22.24 3.68
CA TRP A 53 -14.96 -21.90 5.08
C TRP A 53 -14.80 -20.39 5.26
N PRO A 54 -15.57 -19.76 6.17
CA PRO A 54 -15.26 -18.42 6.66
C PRO A 54 -13.79 -18.38 7.08
N ASP A 55 -13.04 -17.34 6.70
CA ASP A 55 -11.71 -17.12 7.24
C ASP A 55 -11.86 -17.11 8.76
N VAL A 56 -11.39 -18.17 9.43
CA VAL A 56 -11.40 -18.27 10.88
C VAL A 56 -10.58 -17.10 11.37
N LEU A 57 -11.23 -16.11 11.97
CA LEU A 57 -10.54 -15.03 12.67
C LEU A 57 -9.61 -15.71 13.67
N PRO A 58 -8.28 -15.48 13.61
CA PRO A 58 -7.38 -16.02 14.61
C PRO A 58 -7.87 -15.54 15.99
N GLU A 59 -7.92 -16.48 16.93
CA GLU A 59 -8.24 -16.23 18.34
C GLU A 59 -7.42 -15.04 18.87
N PRO A 60 -8.01 -14.17 19.71
CA PRO A 60 -7.45 -12.87 20.11
C PRO A 60 -6.27 -12.97 21.09
N THR A 61 -5.59 -14.11 21.15
CA THR A 61 -4.48 -14.37 22.09
C THR A 61 -3.10 -14.10 21.50
N ASP A 62 -2.98 -13.92 20.19
CA ASP A 62 -1.75 -13.44 19.58
C ASP A 62 -1.96 -12.04 19.01
N HIS A 63 -1.04 -11.11 19.28
CA HIS A 63 -0.94 -9.79 18.63
C HIS A 63 -0.68 -9.87 17.11
N ALA A 64 -1.08 -10.97 16.46
CA ALA A 64 -1.24 -11.06 15.03
C ALA A 64 -2.42 -10.18 14.65
N ASP A 65 -2.12 -8.89 14.44
CA ASP A 65 -2.88 -7.94 13.63
C ASP A 65 -3.78 -8.71 12.66
N THR A 66 -5.06 -8.86 13.00
CA THR A 66 -6.08 -9.48 12.16
C THR A 66 -6.25 -8.61 10.95
N ARG A 67 -5.32 -8.71 10.00
CA ARG A 67 -5.40 -8.07 8.69
C ARG A 67 -6.46 -8.85 7.92
N ILE A 68 -7.73 -8.51 8.19
CA ILE A 68 -8.84 -8.85 7.31
C ILE A 68 -8.37 -8.49 5.91
N ARG A 69 -8.23 -9.50 5.04
CA ARG A 69 -7.74 -9.29 3.68
C ARG A 69 -8.74 -8.40 2.98
N TYR A 70 -8.28 -7.23 2.54
CA TYR A 70 -9.13 -6.31 1.82
C TYR A 70 -9.67 -6.97 0.56
N ARG A 71 -11.00 -6.98 0.45
CA ARG A 71 -11.72 -7.37 -0.75
C ARG A 71 -12.47 -6.13 -1.26
N PRO A 72 -12.16 -5.64 -2.48
CA PRO A 72 -12.88 -4.53 -3.04
C PRO A 72 -14.38 -4.81 -3.14
N ASN A 73 -15.19 -3.86 -2.69
CA ASN A 73 -16.64 -3.90 -2.89
C ASN A 73 -16.99 -3.34 -4.29
N ALA A 74 -18.23 -3.54 -4.74
CA ALA A 74 -18.66 -3.07 -6.06
C ALA A 74 -18.49 -1.55 -6.24
N ALA A 75 -18.66 -0.77 -5.17
CA ALA A 75 -18.43 0.67 -5.19
C ALA A 75 -16.95 1.01 -5.44
N ALA A 76 -16.01 0.38 -4.73
CA ALA A 76 -14.58 0.57 -4.95
C ALA A 76 -14.16 0.19 -6.38
N ILE A 77 -14.76 -0.86 -6.95
CA ILE A 77 -14.52 -1.26 -8.34
C ILE A 77 -15.03 -0.21 -9.31
N SER A 78 -16.30 0.23 -9.16
CA SER A 78 -16.89 1.28 -10.01
C SER A 78 -16.07 2.58 -9.97
N ARG A 79 -15.60 2.94 -8.77
CA ARG A 79 -14.72 4.09 -8.55
C ARG A 79 -13.35 3.94 -9.20
N ALA A 80 -12.77 2.74 -9.15
CA ALA A 80 -11.52 2.45 -9.84
C ALA A 80 -11.69 2.48 -11.37
N GLU A 81 -12.79 1.95 -11.89
CA GLU A 81 -13.12 1.97 -13.32
C GLU A 81 -13.29 3.40 -13.83
N GLU A 82 -13.99 4.26 -13.09
CA GLU A 82 -14.14 5.69 -13.41
C GLU A 82 -12.77 6.36 -13.59
N VAL A 83 -11.86 6.18 -12.62
CA VAL A 83 -10.52 6.78 -12.70
C VAL A 83 -9.71 6.23 -13.87
N LEU A 84 -9.72 4.91 -14.07
CA LEU A 84 -8.83 4.24 -15.02
C LEU A 84 -9.32 4.30 -16.47
N GLN A 85 -10.64 4.22 -16.68
CA GLN A 85 -11.25 4.20 -18.01
C GLN A 85 -11.69 5.59 -18.46
N ASP A 86 -12.18 6.43 -17.55
CA ASP A 86 -12.60 7.77 -17.90
C ASP A 86 -11.46 8.78 -17.69
N TRP A 87 -11.07 9.05 -16.44
CA TRP A 87 -10.18 10.19 -16.20
C TRP A 87 -8.80 10.02 -16.83
N LEU A 88 -8.20 8.84 -16.66
CA LEU A 88 -6.86 8.55 -17.16
C LEU A 88 -6.81 8.50 -18.69
N LEU A 89 -7.86 8.02 -19.38
CA LEU A 89 -7.85 7.91 -20.84
C LEU A 89 -8.36 9.19 -21.52
N THR A 90 -9.37 9.85 -20.94
CA THR A 90 -10.01 11.05 -21.50
C THR A 90 -9.22 12.32 -21.22
N HIS A 91 -8.74 12.51 -19.98
CA HIS A 91 -8.12 13.78 -19.57
C HIS A 91 -6.59 13.78 -19.65
N VAL A 92 -5.93 12.61 -19.60
CA VAL A 92 -4.47 12.50 -19.70
C VAL A 92 -4.06 12.04 -21.10
N ARG A 93 -3.71 13.00 -21.96
CA ARG A 93 -3.43 12.74 -23.38
C ARG A 93 -2.08 12.05 -23.62
N ASP A 94 -1.07 12.39 -22.83
CA ASP A 94 0.30 11.92 -23.03
C ASP A 94 0.52 10.55 -22.37
N GLN A 95 0.96 9.57 -23.16
CA GLN A 95 1.26 8.23 -22.69
C GLN A 95 2.32 8.22 -21.59
N GLU A 96 3.32 9.11 -21.66
CA GLU A 96 4.37 9.21 -20.64
C GLU A 96 3.78 9.64 -19.30
N ARG A 97 2.86 10.60 -19.32
CA ARG A 97 2.17 11.11 -18.14
C ARG A 97 1.25 10.07 -17.53
N ARG A 98 0.55 9.29 -18.37
CA ARG A 98 -0.25 8.14 -17.90
C ARG A 98 0.61 7.12 -17.15
N ILE A 99 1.78 6.78 -17.69
CA ILE A 99 2.73 5.87 -17.04
C ILE A 99 3.19 6.43 -15.69
N LEU A 100 3.54 7.73 -15.64
CA LEU A 100 3.97 8.38 -14.40
C LEU A 100 2.88 8.36 -13.33
N LEU A 101 1.64 8.73 -13.68
CA LEU A 101 0.50 8.72 -12.77
C LEU A 101 0.23 7.31 -12.24
N SER A 102 0.05 6.33 -13.13
CA SER A 102 -0.23 4.95 -12.73
C SER A 102 0.88 4.40 -11.84
N ARG A 103 2.15 4.66 -12.17
CA ARG A 103 3.26 4.17 -11.39
C ARG A 103 3.37 4.84 -10.03
N TRP A 104 3.15 6.15 -9.98
CA TRP A 104 3.12 6.92 -8.74
C TRP A 104 2.02 6.40 -7.80
N SER A 105 0.80 6.21 -8.29
CA SER A 105 -0.33 5.71 -7.50
C SER A 105 -0.07 4.32 -6.94
N VAL A 106 0.47 3.41 -7.75
CA VAL A 106 0.81 2.05 -7.32
C VAL A 106 1.96 2.03 -6.31
N CYS A 107 2.95 2.90 -6.45
CA CYS A 107 4.03 3.04 -5.46
C CYS A 107 3.53 3.48 -4.08
N LEU A 108 2.42 4.22 -4.01
CA LEU A 108 1.79 4.60 -2.74
C LEU A 108 0.86 3.52 -2.21
N ALA A 109 0.05 2.90 -3.07
CA ALA A 109 -0.89 1.86 -2.68
C ALA A 109 -0.17 0.57 -2.21
N ALA A 110 0.87 0.14 -2.93
CA ALA A 110 1.57 -1.10 -2.67
C ALA A 110 3.09 -0.98 -2.85
N PRO A 111 3.77 -0.21 -1.97
CA PRO A 111 5.23 -0.06 -2.01
C PRO A 111 5.95 -1.42 -1.87
N HIS A 112 5.34 -2.38 -1.18
CA HIS A 112 5.89 -3.73 -0.98
C HIS A 112 5.92 -4.59 -2.25
N ILE A 113 5.09 -4.28 -3.27
CA ILE A 113 5.07 -5.01 -4.55
C ILE A 113 6.00 -4.32 -5.54
N VAL A 114 5.93 -2.99 -5.59
CA VAL A 114 6.43 -2.20 -6.73
C VAL A 114 7.69 -1.40 -6.40
N GLY A 115 8.00 -1.24 -5.12
CA GLY A 115 9.09 -0.41 -4.62
C GLY A 115 8.73 1.07 -4.57
N SER A 116 9.71 1.91 -4.25
CA SER A 116 9.50 3.35 -4.13
C SER A 116 9.41 4.04 -5.50
N PHE A 117 8.68 5.16 -5.56
CA PHE A 117 8.63 5.98 -6.76
C PHE A 117 10.02 6.53 -7.14
N ARG A 118 10.87 6.80 -6.13
CA ARG A 118 12.27 7.21 -6.32
C ARG A 118 13.06 6.14 -7.09
N ASP A 119 12.92 4.87 -6.71
CA ASP A 119 13.63 3.77 -7.38
C ASP A 119 13.16 3.61 -8.82
N PHE A 120 11.86 3.77 -9.07
CA PHE A 120 11.32 3.77 -10.43
C PHE A 120 11.91 4.91 -11.28
N CYS A 121 11.98 6.14 -10.73
CA CYS A 121 12.61 7.25 -11.42
C CYS A 121 14.09 6.96 -11.72
N GLY A 122 14.83 6.42 -10.75
CA GLY A 122 16.23 6.03 -10.93
C GLY A 122 16.42 4.97 -12.02
N LYS A 123 15.61 3.90 -12.01
CA LYS A 123 15.65 2.82 -13.00
C LYS A 123 15.34 3.29 -14.42
N THR A 124 14.52 4.32 -14.55
CA THR A 124 14.08 4.82 -15.86
C THR A 124 14.77 6.09 -16.31
N GLY A 125 15.83 6.52 -15.61
CA GLY A 125 16.62 7.71 -15.95
C GLY A 125 15.87 9.04 -15.75
N ARG A 126 14.82 9.06 -14.93
CA ARG A 126 13.99 10.26 -14.68
C ARG A 126 14.43 10.98 -13.40
N VAL A 127 14.36 12.31 -13.42
CA VAL A 127 14.54 13.12 -12.21
C VAL A 127 13.23 13.13 -11.40
N ARG A 128 13.28 12.62 -10.17
CA ARG A 128 12.11 12.50 -9.27
C ARG A 128 11.31 13.80 -9.15
N ARG A 129 11.97 14.91 -8.83
CA ARG A 129 11.33 16.21 -8.62
C ARG A 129 10.59 16.70 -9.88
N THR A 130 11.16 16.46 -11.05
CA THR A 130 10.54 16.81 -12.33
C THR A 130 9.32 15.93 -12.61
N ALA A 131 9.41 14.63 -12.31
CA ALA A 131 8.29 13.70 -12.45
C ALA A 131 7.14 14.04 -11.50
N GLU A 132 7.43 14.33 -10.22
CA GLU A 132 6.43 14.77 -9.22
C GLU A 132 5.74 16.06 -9.64
N ARG A 133 6.48 17.04 -10.18
CA ARG A 133 5.89 18.28 -10.71
C ARG A 133 4.94 18.01 -11.87
N ARG A 134 5.31 17.10 -12.79
CA ARG A 134 4.42 16.69 -13.91
C ARG A 134 3.15 16.04 -13.37
N ILE A 135 3.29 15.11 -12.43
CA ILE A 135 2.16 14.43 -11.78
C ILE A 135 1.21 15.44 -11.12
N GLN A 136 1.74 16.41 -10.38
CA GLN A 136 0.92 17.45 -9.75
C GLN A 136 0.17 18.30 -10.77
N SER A 137 0.84 18.66 -11.88
CA SER A 137 0.21 19.39 -12.98
C SER A 137 -0.92 18.59 -13.63
N GLU A 138 -0.76 17.26 -13.77
CA GLU A 138 -1.82 16.41 -14.31
C GLU A 138 -3.02 16.32 -13.37
N PHE A 139 -2.81 16.17 -12.06
CA PHE A 139 -3.91 16.15 -11.11
C PHE A 139 -4.71 17.47 -11.12
N GLN A 140 -4.03 18.60 -11.25
CA GLN A 140 -4.69 19.89 -11.43
C GLN A 140 -5.45 19.97 -12.77
N SER A 141 -4.89 19.42 -13.85
CA SER A 141 -5.57 19.38 -15.16
C SER A 141 -6.83 18.51 -15.12
N VAL A 142 -6.77 17.35 -14.47
CA VAL A 142 -7.93 16.46 -14.28
C VAL A 142 -8.97 17.14 -13.41
N ALA A 143 -8.57 17.73 -12.28
CA ALA A 143 -9.47 18.48 -11.39
C ALA A 143 -10.18 19.62 -12.15
N ASN A 144 -9.45 20.40 -12.94
CA ASN A 144 -10.03 21.45 -13.78
C ASN A 144 -11.08 20.92 -14.78
N ALA A 145 -10.80 19.77 -15.40
CA ALA A 145 -11.73 19.16 -16.33
C ALA A 145 -13.01 18.67 -15.62
N LEU A 146 -12.88 18.05 -14.46
CA LEU A 146 -14.01 17.56 -13.66
C LEU A 146 -14.87 18.72 -13.12
N LEU A 147 -14.24 19.79 -12.65
CA LEU A 147 -14.94 20.99 -12.19
C LEU A 147 -15.78 21.65 -13.30
N ALA A 148 -15.32 21.57 -14.55
CA ALA A 148 -16.07 22.08 -15.70
C ALA A 148 -17.28 21.21 -16.09
N ILE A 149 -17.31 19.94 -15.69
CA ILE A 149 -18.37 18.97 -16.06
C ILE A 149 -19.46 18.90 -14.97
N SER A 150 -19.26 19.54 -13.81
CA SER A 150 -20.21 19.58 -12.68
C SER A 150 -20.73 18.20 -12.26
N SER A 151 -19.89 17.16 -12.38
CA SER A 151 -20.28 15.80 -12.01
C SER A 151 -20.28 15.63 -10.49
N SER A 152 -21.30 14.95 -9.96
CA SER A 152 -21.30 14.51 -8.57
C SER A 152 -20.19 13.48 -8.37
N LEU A 153 -19.04 13.94 -7.89
CA LEU A 153 -17.87 13.08 -7.71
C LEU A 153 -18.09 12.15 -6.51
N GLN A 154 -17.86 10.86 -6.69
CA GLN A 154 -17.86 9.93 -5.56
C GLN A 154 -16.62 10.16 -4.70
N GLU A 155 -16.84 10.36 -3.40
CA GLU A 155 -15.73 10.50 -2.46
C GLU A 155 -14.86 9.23 -2.41
N PRO A 156 -13.53 9.39 -2.22
CA PRO A 156 -12.63 8.27 -1.98
C PRO A 156 -12.87 7.69 -0.58
N ASP A 157 -12.57 6.40 -0.39
CA ASP A 157 -12.58 5.79 0.94
C ASP A 157 -11.40 6.31 1.79
N TRP A 158 -11.61 7.46 2.46
CA TRP A 158 -10.59 8.12 3.28
C TRP A 158 -10.08 7.26 4.42
N SER A 159 -10.91 6.38 4.98
CA SER A 159 -10.52 5.48 6.07
C SER A 159 -9.38 4.56 5.64
N ARG A 160 -9.40 4.16 4.36
CA ARG A 160 -8.43 3.26 3.76
C ARG A 160 -7.25 3.98 3.12
N ILE A 161 -7.49 5.09 2.45
CA ILE A 161 -6.48 5.77 1.61
C ILE A 161 -5.62 6.71 2.44
N SER A 162 -6.15 7.30 3.51
CA SER A 162 -5.43 8.27 4.35
C SER A 162 -4.04 7.77 4.78
N PRO A 163 -3.84 6.51 5.23
CA PRO A 163 -2.51 5.96 5.54
C PRO A 163 -1.55 5.88 4.34
N MET A 164 -2.03 5.74 3.10
CA MET A 164 -1.22 5.59 1.89
C MET A 164 -0.75 6.94 1.32
N MET A 165 -1.35 8.05 1.75
CA MET A 165 -1.04 9.37 1.21
C MET A 165 0.34 9.86 1.70
N PRO A 166 1.10 10.63 0.89
CA PRO A 166 2.51 10.96 1.23
C PRO A 166 2.73 11.81 2.48
N ASN A 167 1.69 12.48 2.98
CA ASN A 167 1.74 13.28 4.21
C ASN A 167 1.03 12.58 5.37
N SER A 168 0.71 11.30 5.25
CA SER A 168 0.12 10.54 6.35
C SER A 168 1.16 10.37 7.45
N ALA A 169 0.75 10.52 8.71
CA ALA A 169 1.61 10.26 9.87
C ALA A 169 2.13 8.81 9.93
N GLY A 170 1.63 7.93 9.06
CA GLY A 170 2.06 6.53 8.91
C GLY A 170 2.95 6.26 7.70
N SER A 171 3.38 7.29 6.96
CA SER A 171 4.25 7.16 5.78
C SER A 171 5.40 6.19 6.07
N PHE A 172 5.62 5.26 5.14
CA PHE A 172 6.43 4.03 5.22
C PHE A 172 7.93 4.21 5.58
N GLU A 173 8.33 5.38 6.05
CA GLU A 173 9.49 5.61 6.92
C GLU A 173 9.17 5.28 8.39
N ARG A 174 8.38 4.23 8.65
CA ARG A 174 8.76 3.41 9.81
C ARG A 174 10.10 2.82 9.44
N VAL A 175 11.17 3.50 9.86
CA VAL A 175 12.41 2.88 10.31
C VAL A 175 12.02 1.47 10.72
N LYS A 176 12.51 0.46 9.99
CA LYS A 176 12.35 -0.93 10.41
C LYS A 176 12.87 -0.96 11.84
N THR A 177 11.99 -0.77 12.82
CA THR A 177 12.31 -1.08 14.20
C THR A 177 12.65 -2.55 14.07
N PRO A 178 13.92 -2.93 14.31
CA PRO A 178 14.30 -4.33 14.20
C PRO A 178 13.24 -5.10 14.99
N PRO A 179 12.65 -6.17 14.42
CA PRO A 179 11.59 -6.90 15.09
C PRO A 179 12.09 -7.12 16.51
N VAL A 180 11.37 -6.56 17.49
CA VAL A 180 11.77 -6.62 18.90
C VAL A 180 11.99 -8.09 19.15
N LYS A 181 13.28 -8.45 19.28
CA LYS A 181 13.69 -9.82 19.51
C LYS A 181 13.21 -10.12 20.92
N TYR A 182 11.98 -10.61 21.01
CA TYR A 182 11.35 -11.19 22.18
C TYR A 182 11.18 -10.18 23.33
N GLU A 183 9.94 -9.75 23.58
CA GLU A 183 9.60 -8.99 24.78
C GLU A 183 9.74 -9.90 26.02
N MET A 184 10.96 -10.05 26.56
CA MET A 184 11.21 -10.77 27.81
C MET A 184 11.09 -9.86 29.06
N HIS A 185 10.65 -8.62 28.91
CA HIS A 185 10.51 -7.66 30.02
C HIS A 185 9.42 -8.01 31.04
N TRP A 186 8.54 -8.96 30.73
CA TRP A 186 7.50 -9.46 31.63
C TRP A 186 7.89 -10.74 32.39
N LEU A 187 9.06 -11.30 32.08
CA LEU A 187 9.56 -12.51 32.71
C LEU A 187 10.45 -12.14 33.91
N PRO A 188 10.18 -12.65 35.13
CA PRO A 188 11.06 -12.45 36.29
C PRO A 188 12.50 -12.88 35.96
N ASP A 189 13.52 -12.25 36.53
CA ASP A 189 14.93 -12.54 36.18
C ASP A 189 15.31 -14.03 36.33
N ASP A 190 14.61 -14.76 37.21
CA ASP A 190 14.80 -16.20 37.47
C ASP A 190 14.16 -17.13 36.42
N SER A 191 13.44 -16.59 35.45
CA SER A 191 12.73 -17.37 34.41
C SER A 191 13.52 -17.53 33.10
N LYS A 192 14.76 -17.02 33.06
CA LYS A 192 15.68 -17.30 31.96
C LYS A 192 16.05 -18.79 32.00
N PRO A 193 15.89 -19.55 30.90
CA PRO A 193 16.31 -20.94 30.86
C PRO A 193 17.83 -21.02 31.11
N VAL A 194 18.21 -21.56 32.27
CA VAL A 194 19.61 -21.81 32.62
C VAL A 194 20.05 -23.05 31.86
N PHE A 195 21.06 -22.91 31.00
CA PHE A 195 21.66 -24.05 30.33
C PHE A 195 22.49 -24.85 31.33
N ASP A 196 21.92 -25.93 31.87
CA ASP A 196 22.67 -26.90 32.67
C ASP A 196 23.32 -27.94 31.76
N ALA A 197 24.62 -27.76 31.49
CA ALA A 197 25.40 -28.66 30.66
C ALA A 197 25.51 -30.09 31.23
N ALA A 198 25.22 -30.30 32.52
CA ALA A 198 25.22 -31.59 33.18
C ALA A 198 23.84 -32.27 33.20
N SER A 199 22.82 -31.65 32.59
CA SER A 199 21.46 -32.20 32.58
C SER A 199 21.40 -33.58 31.90
N PRO A 200 20.84 -34.59 32.57
CA PRO A 200 20.70 -35.93 31.99
C PRO A 200 19.77 -35.96 30.76
N GLU A 201 18.86 -35.00 30.65
CA GLU A 201 17.94 -34.87 29.53
C GLU A 201 18.66 -34.46 28.24
N LEU A 202 19.64 -33.53 28.33
CA LEU A 202 20.47 -33.12 27.20
C LEU A 202 21.37 -34.28 26.73
N ALA A 203 21.91 -35.06 27.66
CA ALA A 203 22.70 -36.24 27.31
C ALA A 203 21.87 -37.32 26.59
N ALA A 204 20.62 -37.51 27.02
CA ALA A 204 19.69 -38.41 26.35
C ALA A 204 19.30 -37.91 24.95
N LEU A 205 19.06 -36.60 24.81
CA LEU A 205 18.77 -35.94 23.53
C LEU A 205 19.93 -36.08 22.54
N ALA A 206 21.17 -35.83 23.00
CA ALA A 206 22.38 -35.95 22.19
C ALA A 206 22.55 -37.38 21.65
N LYS A 207 22.37 -38.40 22.50
CA LYS A 207 22.41 -39.81 22.08
C LYS A 207 21.32 -40.15 21.07
N ARG A 208 20.12 -39.56 21.20
CA ARG A 208 19.02 -39.79 20.26
C ARG A 208 19.31 -39.17 18.89
N LEU A 209 19.84 -37.95 18.86
CA LEU A 209 20.26 -37.26 17.63
C LEU A 209 21.40 -37.99 16.93
N GLU A 210 22.38 -38.51 17.66
CA GLU A 210 23.49 -39.26 17.08
C GLU A 210 23.00 -40.57 16.43
N ARG A 211 22.04 -41.27 17.08
CA ARG A 211 21.41 -42.45 16.50
C ARG A 211 20.63 -42.12 15.23
N GLU A 212 19.86 -41.04 15.22
CA GLU A 212 19.14 -40.61 14.00
C GLU A 212 20.11 -40.22 12.88
N ASN A 213 21.17 -39.48 13.17
CA ASN A 213 22.16 -39.08 12.17
C ASN A 213 22.87 -40.31 11.57
N ARG A 214 23.20 -41.32 12.38
CA ARG A 214 23.72 -42.61 11.88
C ARG A 214 22.71 -43.33 10.99
N ARG A 215 21.40 -43.30 11.31
CA ARG A 215 20.36 -43.88 10.44
C ARG A 215 20.23 -43.12 9.12
N ARG A 216 20.25 -41.78 9.16
CA ARG A 216 20.18 -40.93 7.96
C ARG A 216 21.42 -41.09 7.07
N ALA A 217 22.61 -41.24 7.66
CA ALA A 217 23.85 -41.53 6.92
C ALA A 217 23.78 -42.89 6.21
N LYS A 218 23.24 -43.92 6.87
CA LYS A 218 23.02 -45.24 6.26
C LYS A 218 21.95 -45.28 5.18
N MET A 219 20.98 -44.35 5.19
CA MET A 219 19.97 -44.24 4.13
C MET A 219 20.42 -43.39 2.93
N LYS A 220 21.51 -42.62 3.08
CA LYS A 220 22.10 -41.78 2.02
C LYS A 220 23.30 -42.43 1.33
N ALA A 221 23.82 -43.53 1.85
CA ALA A 221 24.84 -44.38 1.23
C ALA A 221 24.16 -45.54 0.51
#